data_AF-A0A1F3EUM3-F1
#
_entry.id   AF-A0A1F3EUM3-F1
#
_cell.length_a   1.000
_cell.length_b   1.000
_cell.length_c   1.000
_cell.angle_alpha   90.00
_cell.angle_beta   90.00
_cell.angle_gamma   90.00
#
_symmetry.space_group_name_H-M   'P 1'
#
loop_
_entity.id
_entity.type
_entity.pdbx_description
1 polymer ?
#
loop_
_entity_poly.entity_id
_entity_poly.type
_entity_poly.pdbx_seq_one_letter_code
_entity_poly.pdbx_strand_id
1 'polypeptide(L)'
;MSGFFRIYYYVFIAAFALFGCNSPKSAKTKTNENANKGEALFHSVGCTQCHSLEGQAMYGPALNDILNTDIQVIREGKDHVLTIDREYIHRSIQNPDFEKPVNFKNSKMPKTELSPEEIEFITDYLLSINEN
;
A
#
# COMPACT_ATOMS: atom_id res chain seq x y z
N MET A 1 2.15 51.88 -50.93
CA MET A 1 3.57 51.69 -50.60
C MET A 1 3.69 50.50 -49.65
N SER A 2 4.18 49.33 -50.05
CA SER A 2 5.60 48.96 -50.09
C SER A 2 6.29 49.23 -48.75
N GLY A 3 6.83 48.28 -47.98
CA GLY A 3 7.13 46.87 -48.18
C GLY A 3 7.97 46.39 -46.99
N PHE A 4 8.51 45.19 -47.11
CA PHE A 4 9.67 44.65 -46.37
C PHE A 4 9.53 44.46 -44.85
N PHE A 5 9.21 43.23 -44.43
CA PHE A 5 10.04 42.56 -43.43
C PHE A 5 9.87 41.04 -43.53
N ARG A 6 10.71 40.44 -44.36
CA ARG A 6 10.93 38.99 -44.41
C ARG A 6 12.44 38.82 -44.39
N ILE A 7 12.91 37.76 -43.72
CA ILE A 7 14.30 37.32 -43.55
C ILE A 7 14.93 37.88 -42.27
N TYR A 8 15.02 37.06 -41.22
CA TYR A 8 16.29 36.52 -40.74
C TYR A 8 16.01 35.22 -39.97
N TYR A 9 16.06 34.16 -40.76
CA TYR A 9 16.22 32.78 -40.37
C TYR A 9 17.63 32.62 -39.77
N TYR A 10 17.65 32.04 -38.56
CA TYR A 10 18.75 31.30 -37.93
C TYR A 10 19.80 32.14 -37.20
N VAL A 11 19.96 31.86 -35.90
CA VAL A 11 21.19 31.27 -35.33
C VAL A 11 21.06 31.17 -33.78
N PHE A 12 21.12 29.94 -33.25
CA PHE A 12 21.83 29.53 -32.00
C PHE A 12 21.30 30.09 -30.65
N ILE A 13 21.11 29.37 -29.54
CA ILE A 13 21.69 28.15 -29.00
C ILE A 13 20.73 27.55 -27.96
N ALA A 14 20.74 26.23 -27.91
CA ALA A 14 20.11 25.38 -26.91
C ALA A 14 20.49 25.75 -25.46
N ALA A 15 19.48 25.87 -24.58
CA ALA A 15 19.65 25.70 -23.13
C ALA A 15 18.32 25.27 -22.48
N PHE A 16 17.67 24.23 -23.01
CA PHE A 16 16.56 23.54 -22.35
C PHE A 16 16.97 22.08 -22.15
N ALA A 17 17.87 21.82 -21.19
CA ALA A 17 18.26 20.47 -20.86
C ALA A 17 18.76 20.36 -19.41
N LEU A 18 17.88 20.60 -18.43
CA LEU A 18 18.07 20.11 -17.05
C LEU A 18 16.72 19.74 -16.39
N PHE A 19 15.79 19.13 -17.13
CA PHE A 19 14.73 18.33 -16.51
C PHE A 19 15.25 16.89 -16.42
N GLY A 20 15.98 16.59 -15.35
CA GLY A 20 16.36 15.22 -15.00
C GLY A 20 15.10 14.37 -14.85
N CYS A 21 14.98 13.36 -15.71
CA CYS A 21 13.89 12.38 -15.67
C CYS A 21 14.02 11.54 -14.39
N ASN A 22 13.18 11.78 -13.38
CA ASN A 22 12.95 10.80 -12.31
C ASN A 22 12.07 9.68 -12.87
N SER A 23 12.67 8.49 -13.07
CA SER A 23 11.98 7.34 -13.66
C SER A 23 11.11 6.62 -12.63
N PRO A 24 9.78 6.50 -12.83
CA PRO A 24 8.87 5.75 -11.94
C PRO A 24 9.15 4.23 -11.92
N LYS A 25 10.00 3.75 -12.81
CA LYS A 25 10.35 2.33 -12.97
C LYS A 25 11.08 1.76 -11.73
N SER A 26 11.91 2.56 -11.06
CA SER A 26 12.68 2.08 -9.91
C SER A 26 11.84 1.87 -8.65
N ALA A 27 10.86 2.76 -8.41
CA ALA A 27 9.96 2.64 -7.26
C ALA A 27 9.03 1.43 -7.43
N LYS A 28 8.43 1.26 -8.62
CA LYS A 28 7.56 0.12 -8.91
C LYS A 28 8.29 -1.23 -8.82
N THR A 29 9.54 -1.31 -9.30
CA THR A 29 10.34 -2.54 -9.16
C THR A 29 10.63 -2.87 -7.69
N LYS A 30 10.94 -1.86 -6.87
CA LYS A 30 11.16 -2.07 -5.43
C LYS A 30 9.88 -2.55 -4.73
N THR A 31 8.74 -1.95 -5.03
CA THR A 31 7.44 -2.38 -4.48
C THR A 31 7.11 -3.82 -4.88
N ASN A 32 7.37 -4.22 -6.13
CA ASN A 32 7.18 -5.61 -6.55
C ASN A 32 8.12 -6.59 -5.82
N GLU A 33 9.39 -6.21 -5.61
CA GLU A 33 10.33 -7.03 -4.84
C GLU A 33 9.89 -7.17 -3.38
N ASN A 34 9.44 -6.06 -2.77
CA ASN A 34 8.89 -6.04 -1.43
C ASN A 34 7.65 -6.93 -1.32
N ALA A 35 6.72 -6.84 -2.28
CA ALA A 35 5.52 -7.67 -2.31
C ALA A 35 5.86 -9.17 -2.38
N ASN A 36 6.86 -9.57 -3.18
CA ASN A 36 7.30 -10.97 -3.23
C ASN A 36 7.89 -11.44 -1.90
N LYS A 37 8.68 -10.60 -1.21
CA LYS A 37 9.18 -10.91 0.15
C LYS A 37 8.03 -10.98 1.15
N GLY A 38 7.06 -10.07 1.01
CA GLY A 38 5.87 -9.98 1.84
C GLY A 38 4.98 -11.19 1.72
N GLU A 39 4.79 -11.72 0.51
CA GLU A 39 4.08 -12.98 0.27
C GLU A 39 4.74 -14.12 1.05
N ALA A 40 6.05 -14.33 0.85
CA ALA A 40 6.78 -15.39 1.55
C ALA A 40 6.70 -15.25 3.09
N LEU A 41 6.78 -14.02 3.61
CA LEU A 41 6.61 -13.74 5.04
C LEU A 41 5.17 -14.04 5.50
N PHE A 42 4.16 -13.54 4.80
CA PHE A 42 2.75 -13.75 5.11
C PHE A 42 2.40 -15.24 5.26
N HIS A 43 2.98 -16.07 4.39
CA HIS A 43 2.86 -17.53 4.49
C HIS A 43 3.66 -18.12 5.67
N SER A 44 4.93 -17.75 5.83
CA SER A 44 5.83 -18.38 6.81
C SER A 44 5.53 -18.02 8.27
N VAL A 45 5.02 -16.81 8.53
CA VAL A 45 4.64 -16.36 9.88
C VAL A 45 3.20 -16.73 10.24
N GLY A 46 2.50 -17.35 9.29
CA GLY A 46 1.24 -18.02 9.52
C GLY A 46 -0.01 -17.14 9.45
N CYS A 47 0.05 -16.01 8.73
CA CYS A 47 -1.12 -15.15 8.55
C CYS A 47 -2.31 -15.90 7.91
N THR A 48 -2.00 -16.83 7.01
CA THR A 48 -2.98 -17.69 6.31
C THR A 48 -3.77 -18.63 7.21
N GLN A 49 -3.33 -18.85 8.47
CA GLN A 49 -4.08 -19.70 9.41
C GLN A 49 -5.35 -19.00 9.92
N CYS A 50 -5.38 -17.67 9.88
CA CYS A 50 -6.51 -16.88 10.36
C CYS A 50 -7.17 -16.05 9.28
N HIS A 51 -6.43 -15.66 8.24
CA HIS A 51 -6.88 -14.78 7.18
C HIS A 51 -6.94 -15.50 5.84
N SER A 52 -8.09 -15.40 5.16
CA SER A 52 -8.27 -15.88 3.80
C SER A 52 -7.97 -14.76 2.79
N LEU A 53 -7.50 -15.15 1.61
CA LEU A 53 -7.39 -14.29 0.43
C LEU A 53 -8.46 -14.64 -0.63
N GLU A 54 -9.41 -15.52 -0.29
CA GLU A 54 -10.46 -16.03 -1.19
C GLU A 54 -11.86 -15.54 -0.78
N GLY A 55 -11.94 -14.41 -0.07
CA GLY A 55 -13.17 -13.71 0.29
C GLY A 55 -13.89 -14.20 1.54
N GLN A 56 -13.48 -15.35 2.10
CA GLN A 56 -14.16 -15.96 3.24
C GLN A 56 -13.48 -15.66 4.57
N ALA A 57 -14.23 -15.02 5.48
CA ALA A 57 -13.81 -14.81 6.85
C ALA A 57 -13.61 -16.15 7.59
N MET A 58 -12.56 -16.23 8.41
CA MET A 58 -12.27 -17.38 9.25
C MET A 58 -12.14 -16.92 10.72
N TYR A 59 -10.96 -17.06 11.32
CA TYR A 59 -10.65 -16.52 12.64
C TYR A 59 -10.42 -15.00 12.60
N GLY A 60 -9.96 -14.50 11.47
CA GLY A 60 -9.86 -13.08 11.12
C GLY A 60 -10.64 -12.74 9.83
N PRO A 61 -10.71 -11.44 9.48
CA PRO A 61 -11.31 -10.99 8.23
C PRO A 61 -10.57 -11.57 7.01
N ALA A 62 -11.31 -11.74 5.91
CA ALA A 62 -10.68 -11.91 4.60
C ALA A 62 -9.90 -10.64 4.23
N LEU A 63 -8.80 -10.80 3.49
CA LEU A 63 -7.89 -9.69 3.16
C LEU A 63 -7.81 -9.38 1.66
N ASN A 64 -8.66 -9.99 0.84
CA ASN A 64 -8.86 -9.59 -0.56
C ASN A 64 -9.99 -8.56 -0.67
N ASP A 65 -9.86 -7.68 -1.66
CA ASP A 65 -10.81 -6.60 -1.98
C ASP A 65 -11.17 -5.69 -0.79
N ILE A 66 -10.22 -5.48 0.14
CA ILE A 66 -10.41 -4.64 1.32
C ILE A 66 -9.92 -3.20 1.14
N LEU A 67 -8.99 -2.95 0.23
CA LEU A 67 -8.35 -1.63 0.09
C LEU A 67 -9.36 -0.57 -0.38
N ASN A 68 -9.29 0.62 0.22
CA ASN A 68 -10.21 1.75 -0.02
C ASN A 68 -11.68 1.46 0.33
N THR A 69 -11.94 0.44 1.15
CA THR A 69 -13.27 0.18 1.71
C THR A 69 -13.37 0.72 3.14
N ASP A 70 -14.60 0.98 3.60
CA ASP A 70 -14.83 1.43 4.97
C ASP A 70 -14.94 0.24 5.93
N ILE A 71 -14.35 0.38 7.11
CA ILE A 71 -14.40 -0.60 8.20
C ILE A 71 -14.82 0.05 9.51
N GLN A 72 -15.69 -0.64 10.25
CA GLN A 72 -16.02 -0.29 11.63
C GLN A 72 -15.05 -0.98 12.59
N VAL A 73 -14.38 -0.20 13.42
CA VAL A 73 -13.42 -0.68 14.41
C VAL A 73 -13.72 -0.15 15.79
N ILE A 74 -13.29 -0.89 16.81
CA ILE A 74 -13.29 -0.47 18.21
C ILE A 74 -11.89 0.02 18.54
N ARG A 75 -11.76 1.29 18.93
CA ARG A 75 -10.52 1.92 19.43
C ARG A 75 -10.83 2.55 20.78
N GLU A 76 -10.05 2.23 21.81
CA GLU A 76 -10.26 2.77 23.17
C GLU A 76 -11.70 2.59 23.70
N GLY A 77 -12.36 1.49 23.34
CA GLY A 77 -13.73 1.16 23.76
C GLY A 77 -14.84 1.93 23.03
N LYS A 78 -14.52 2.68 21.97
CA LYS A 78 -15.49 3.40 21.13
C LYS A 78 -15.46 2.91 19.69
N ASP A 79 -16.61 3.01 19.03
CA ASP A 79 -16.73 2.67 17.62
C ASP A 79 -16.21 3.82 16.75
N HIS A 80 -15.46 3.48 15.71
CA HIS A 80 -14.94 4.39 14.69
C HIS A 80 -15.17 3.79 13.31
N VAL A 81 -15.39 4.66 12.31
CA VAL A 81 -15.37 4.27 10.89
C VAL A 81 -14.07 4.80 10.31
N LEU A 82 -13.31 3.92 9.67
CA LEU A 82 -12.06 4.23 9.00
C LEU A 82 -12.12 3.69 7.57
N THR A 83 -11.36 4.29 6.66
CA THR A 83 -11.06 3.67 5.37
C THR A 83 -9.84 2.76 5.54
N ILE A 84 -9.88 1.56 4.95
CA ILE A 84 -8.75 0.65 4.91
C ILE A 84 -7.74 1.20 3.89
N ASP A 85 -6.74 1.90 4.40
CA ASP A 85 -5.59 2.40 3.65
C ASP A 85 -4.30 1.66 4.05
N ARG A 86 -3.18 2.06 3.44
CA ARG A 86 -1.86 1.48 3.72
C ARG A 86 -1.50 1.61 5.21
N GLU A 87 -1.75 2.78 5.79
CA GLU A 87 -1.43 3.11 7.16
C GLU A 87 -2.24 2.26 8.15
N TYR A 88 -3.51 1.98 7.84
CA TYR A 88 -4.34 1.05 8.58
C TYR A 88 -3.79 -0.37 8.52
N ILE A 89 -3.43 -0.87 7.33
CA ILE A 89 -2.86 -2.22 7.17
C ILE A 89 -1.55 -2.34 7.98
N HIS A 90 -0.61 -1.42 7.78
CA HIS A 90 0.66 -1.41 8.50
C HIS A 90 0.45 -1.38 10.02
N ARG A 91 -0.42 -0.47 10.50
CA ARG A 91 -0.72 -0.33 11.93
C ARG A 91 -1.42 -1.57 12.51
N SER A 92 -2.29 -2.23 11.74
CA SER A 92 -2.98 -3.46 12.16
C SER A 92 -2.00 -4.61 12.38
N ILE A 93 -0.95 -4.70 11.56
CA ILE A 93 0.11 -5.70 11.73
C ILE A 93 1.00 -5.33 12.93
N GLN A 94 1.40 -4.05 13.03
CA GLN A 94 2.32 -3.58 14.06
C GLN A 94 1.71 -3.58 15.47
N ASN A 95 0.44 -3.18 15.58
CA ASN A 95 -0.29 -3.05 16.84
C ASN A 95 -1.74 -3.55 16.69
N PRO A 96 -1.94 -4.88 16.64
CA PRO A 96 -3.23 -5.49 16.31
C PRO A 96 -4.35 -5.22 17.34
N ASP A 97 -4.01 -4.77 18.54
CA ASP A 97 -5.01 -4.40 19.58
C ASP A 97 -5.43 -2.93 19.53
N PHE A 98 -4.76 -2.09 18.71
CA PHE A 98 -5.09 -0.67 18.62
C PHE A 98 -6.49 -0.44 18.07
N GLU A 99 -6.85 -1.17 17.02
CA GLU A 99 -8.13 -1.10 16.33
C GLU A 99 -8.64 -2.51 16.05
N LYS A 100 -9.75 -2.90 16.66
CA LYS A 100 -10.34 -4.22 16.45
C LYS A 100 -11.57 -4.10 15.56
N PRO A 101 -11.64 -4.77 14.40
CA PRO A 101 -12.87 -4.80 13.61
C PRO A 101 -14.06 -5.24 14.46
N VAL A 102 -15.20 -4.53 14.38
CA VAL A 102 -16.38 -4.80 15.23
C VAL A 102 -16.84 -6.26 15.11
N ASN A 103 -16.80 -6.81 13.89
CA ASN A 103 -17.18 -8.19 13.59
C ASN A 103 -16.19 -9.24 14.15
N PHE A 104 -15.00 -8.81 14.58
CA PHE A 104 -13.94 -9.67 15.13
C PHE A 104 -13.50 -9.20 16.52
N LYS A 105 -14.35 -8.45 17.24
CA LYS A 105 -14.03 -7.88 18.57
C LYS A 105 -13.58 -8.92 19.60
N ASN A 106 -14.06 -10.16 19.48
CA ASN A 106 -13.72 -11.27 20.37
C ASN A 106 -12.52 -12.09 19.87
N SER A 107 -12.10 -11.92 18.60
CA SER A 107 -10.90 -12.56 18.07
C SER A 107 -9.65 -11.88 18.59
N LYS A 108 -8.54 -12.62 18.64
CA LYS A 108 -7.22 -12.10 18.99
C LYS A 108 -6.28 -12.31 17.81
N MET A 109 -5.88 -11.21 17.17
CA MET A 109 -4.76 -11.23 16.25
C MET A 109 -3.47 -11.18 17.10
N PRO A 110 -2.54 -12.15 16.94
CA PRO A 110 -1.32 -12.18 17.73
C PRO A 110 -0.42 -11.00 17.37
N LYS A 111 0.27 -10.44 18.36
CA LYS A 111 1.36 -9.50 18.11
C LYS A 111 2.54 -10.27 17.53
N THR A 112 3.07 -9.80 16.41
CA THR A 112 4.21 -10.41 15.74
C THR A 112 5.53 -9.81 16.22
N GLU A 113 6.62 -10.58 16.17
CA GLU A 113 7.99 -10.11 16.43
C GLU A 113 8.69 -9.60 15.14
N LEU A 114 7.91 -9.17 14.15
CA LEU A 114 8.41 -8.68 12.87
C LEU A 114 9.12 -7.34 13.04
N SER A 115 10.22 -7.17 12.32
CA SER A 115 10.89 -5.89 12.17
C SER A 115 10.03 -4.90 11.38
N PRO A 116 10.28 -3.58 11.50
CA PRO A 116 9.57 -2.58 10.71
C PRO A 116 9.65 -2.83 9.20
N GLU A 117 10.78 -3.32 8.71
CA GLU A 117 10.96 -3.64 7.28
C GLU A 117 10.12 -4.85 6.84
N GLU A 118 10.01 -5.88 7.67
CA GLU A 118 9.16 -7.04 7.37
C GLU A 118 7.67 -6.69 7.36
N ILE A 119 7.24 -5.80 8.26
CA ILE A 119 5.87 -5.27 8.25
C ILE A 119 5.60 -4.50 6.95
N GLU A 120 6.57 -3.71 6.49
CA GLU A 120 6.49 -3.01 5.20
C GLU A 120 6.37 -3.99 4.03
N PHE A 121 7.12 -5.09 4.02
CA PHE A 121 6.99 -6.12 2.97
C PHE A 121 5.58 -6.74 2.95
N ILE A 122 5.04 -7.14 4.10
CA ILE A 122 3.68 -7.70 4.18
C ILE A 122 2.63 -6.65 3.78
N THR A 123 2.83 -5.39 4.17
CA THR A 123 1.95 -4.29 3.77
C THR A 123 1.95 -4.13 2.25
N ASP A 124 3.11 -4.08 1.61
CA ASP A 124 3.24 -3.99 0.14
C ASP A 124 2.61 -5.20 -0.56
N TYR A 125 2.76 -6.40 0.00
CA TYR A 125 2.08 -7.59 -0.50
C TYR A 125 0.55 -7.44 -0.45
N LEU A 126 0.00 -7.07 0.70
CA LEU A 126 -1.45 -6.89 0.87
C LEU A 126 -1.99 -5.79 -0.05
N LEU A 127 -1.25 -4.71 -0.27
CA LEU A 127 -1.62 -3.70 -1.26
C LEU A 127 -1.63 -4.31 -2.67
N SER A 128 -0.58 -5.04 -3.05
CA SER A 128 -0.45 -5.59 -4.41
C SER A 128 -1.56 -6.57 -4.81
N ILE A 129 -2.14 -7.30 -3.86
CA ILE A 129 -3.25 -8.23 -4.11
C ILE A 129 -4.63 -7.55 -4.04
N ASN A 130 -4.68 -6.27 -3.67
CA ASN A 130 -5.89 -5.46 -3.57
C ASN A 130 -5.96 -4.32 -4.60
N GLU A 131 -4.84 -3.96 -5.24
CA GLU A 131 -4.77 -3.01 -6.35
C GLU A 131 -5.29 -3.68 -7.65
N ASN A 132 -6.60 -3.59 -7.89
CA ASN A 132 -7.25 -3.96 -9.16
C ASN A 132 -7.33 -2.77 -10.13
#